data_AF-A0A508AXD7-F1
#
_entry.id   AF-A0A508AXD7-F1
#
_cell.length_a   1.000
_cell.length_b   1.000
_cell.length_c   1.000
_cell.angle_alpha   90.00
_cell.angle_beta   90.00
_cell.angle_gamma   90.00
#
_symmetry.space_group_name_H-M   'P 1'
#
loop_
_entity.id
_entity.type
_entity.pdbx_description
1 polymer ?
#
loop_
_entity_poly.entity_id
_entity_poly.type
_entity_poly.pdbx_seq_one_letter_code
_entity_poly.pdbx_strand_id
1 'polypeptide(L)'
;MNTDRLLRIFIFPAILTALALPAHALGHLSAQMRLTHETPHTQPPFKSGEIELTLRNTGDMLIEVVMDDLPYTNSRTGTTRPMFVVSSDGTEAGFTGRIVDYIDKDVSTTAITPGREVKLRFNIYRSYRLEAEKTYTVEFRSPIRYLNRPSGDFTIASRLDLLPIMEKAHVNPLVIRPPRSLDEQQYSQARRTPPY
;
A
#
# COMPACT_ATOMS: atom_id res chain seq x y z
N MET A 1 -83.09 7.07 31.04
CA MET A 1 -82.15 7.98 31.72
C MET A 1 -80.75 7.59 31.32
N ASN A 2 -80.01 8.58 30.82
CA ASN A 2 -78.63 8.53 30.32
C ASN A 2 -77.65 7.84 31.27
N THR A 3 -76.62 7.20 30.71
CA THR A 3 -75.24 7.70 30.84
C THR A 3 -74.27 6.96 29.92
N ASP A 4 -73.83 7.67 28.90
CA ASP A 4 -72.59 7.43 28.15
C ASP A 4 -71.39 7.28 29.10
N ARG A 5 -70.55 6.26 28.85
CA ARG A 5 -69.16 6.25 29.31
C ARG A 5 -68.24 5.92 28.14
N LEU A 6 -67.70 6.98 27.56
CA LEU A 6 -66.62 6.98 26.58
C LEU A 6 -65.35 6.37 27.21
N LEU A 7 -64.92 5.22 26.68
CA LEU A 7 -63.62 4.62 26.97
C LEU A 7 -62.54 5.35 26.13
N ARG A 8 -61.80 6.26 26.75
CA ARG A 8 -60.60 6.87 26.14
C ARG A 8 -59.41 5.92 26.33
N ILE A 9 -59.05 5.20 25.28
CA ILE A 9 -57.82 4.40 25.22
C ILE A 9 -56.65 5.36 24.98
N PHE A 10 -55.77 5.50 25.96
CA PHE A 10 -54.48 6.18 25.80
C PHE A 10 -53.46 5.19 25.24
N ILE A 11 -53.09 5.37 23.96
CA ILE A 11 -51.98 4.63 23.35
C ILE A 11 -50.69 5.34 23.73
N PHE A 12 -49.92 4.77 24.65
CA PHE A 12 -48.54 5.18 24.89
C PHE A 12 -47.66 4.62 23.75
N PRO A 13 -46.92 5.44 22.99
CA PRO A 13 -45.91 4.92 22.09
C PRO A 13 -44.76 4.37 22.95
N ALA A 14 -44.59 3.04 22.94
CA ALA A 14 -43.38 2.42 23.42
C ALA A 14 -42.22 2.88 22.52
N ILE A 15 -41.38 3.79 23.03
CA ILE A 15 -40.13 4.17 22.39
C ILE A 15 -39.20 2.95 22.53
N LEU A 16 -39.11 2.17 21.45
CA LEU A 16 -38.17 1.06 21.33
C LEU A 16 -36.77 1.66 21.07
N THR A 17 -36.03 1.92 22.14
CA THR A 17 -34.62 2.31 22.03
C THR A 17 -33.82 1.10 21.59
N ALA A 18 -33.60 0.95 20.28
CA ALA A 18 -32.70 -0.06 19.75
C ALA A 18 -31.27 0.27 20.22
N LEU A 19 -30.73 -0.57 21.11
CA LEU A 19 -29.31 -0.58 21.47
C LEU A 19 -28.52 -0.98 20.20
N ALA A 20 -28.02 0.02 19.48
CA ALA A 20 -27.03 -0.20 18.44
C ALA A 20 -25.75 -0.70 19.13
N LEU A 21 -25.54 -2.01 19.16
CA LEU A 21 -24.23 -2.55 19.47
C LEU A 21 -23.25 -2.02 18.41
N PRO A 22 -22.06 -1.51 18.79
CA PRO A 22 -21.08 -1.08 17.81
C PRO A 22 -20.68 -2.28 16.97
N ALA A 23 -21.14 -2.31 15.72
CA ALA A 23 -20.64 -3.25 14.73
C ALA A 23 -19.24 -2.79 14.35
N HIS A 24 -18.21 -3.33 15.02
CA HIS A 24 -16.83 -3.09 14.62
C HIS A 24 -16.57 -3.77 13.28
N ALA A 25 -16.21 -2.98 12.27
CA ALA A 25 -15.77 -3.55 11.00
C ALA A 25 -14.38 -4.20 11.18
N LEU A 26 -14.18 -5.37 10.55
CA LEU A 26 -12.84 -5.96 10.43
C LEU A 26 -11.86 -4.93 9.84
N GLY A 27 -10.58 -5.08 10.17
CA GLY A 27 -9.55 -4.21 9.64
C GLY A 27 -9.49 -4.27 8.11
N HIS A 28 -9.33 -3.13 7.45
CA HIS A 28 -9.25 -3.07 5.99
C HIS A 28 -8.07 -2.21 5.55
N LEU A 29 -7.21 -2.77 4.71
CA LEU A 29 -6.03 -2.07 4.20
C LEU A 29 -6.36 -1.40 2.86
N SER A 30 -6.23 -0.08 2.82
CA SER A 30 -6.14 0.70 1.58
C SER A 30 -4.67 0.96 1.27
N ALA A 31 -4.25 0.72 0.02
CA ALA A 31 -2.89 0.94 -0.43
C ALA A 31 -2.88 1.80 -1.70
N GLN A 32 -2.07 2.87 -1.71
CA GLN A 32 -2.02 3.82 -2.83
C GLN A 32 -0.59 4.29 -3.08
N MET A 33 -0.23 4.40 -4.36
CA MET A 33 1.02 5.01 -4.80
C MET A 33 0.79 6.42 -5.32
N ARG A 34 1.75 7.30 -5.08
CA ARG A 34 1.82 8.62 -5.68
C ARG A 34 3.26 9.07 -5.86
N LEU A 35 3.53 9.90 -6.86
CA LEU A 35 4.80 10.63 -6.92
C LEU A 35 4.86 11.63 -5.76
N THR A 36 5.97 11.69 -5.03
CA THR A 36 6.13 12.69 -3.94
C THR A 36 6.40 14.08 -4.47
N HIS A 37 6.95 14.18 -5.68
CA HIS A 37 7.23 15.43 -6.37
C HIS A 37 6.91 15.23 -7.87
N GLU A 38 5.88 15.89 -8.37
CA GLU A 38 5.77 16.19 -9.80
C GLU A 38 6.84 17.24 -10.07
N THR A 39 7.99 16.83 -10.60
CA THR A 39 9.20 17.65 -10.70
C THR A 39 8.94 19.07 -11.24
N PRO A 40 9.16 20.13 -10.45
CA PRO A 40 9.56 21.41 -11.00
C PRO A 40 11.01 21.27 -11.49
N HIS A 41 11.36 21.94 -12.60
CA HIS A 41 12.69 21.89 -13.25
C HIS A 41 13.90 22.27 -12.36
N THR A 42 13.70 22.67 -11.11
CA THR A 42 14.70 23.30 -10.24
C THR A 42 15.12 22.48 -9.01
N GLN A 43 14.53 21.31 -8.73
CA GLN A 43 14.95 20.50 -7.58
C GLN A 43 16.10 19.54 -7.89
N PRO A 44 17.00 19.29 -6.91
CA PRO A 44 18.15 18.43 -7.11
C PRO A 44 17.76 16.99 -7.50
N PRO A 45 18.56 16.33 -8.36
CA PRO A 45 18.20 15.11 -9.10
C PRO A 45 17.70 13.92 -8.29
N PHE A 46 18.18 13.77 -7.05
CA PHE A 46 17.92 12.56 -6.28
C PHE A 46 16.50 12.47 -5.71
N LYS A 47 15.71 13.54 -5.81
CA LYS A 47 14.29 13.58 -5.44
C LYS A 47 13.34 13.34 -6.61
N SER A 48 13.82 13.33 -7.85
CA SER A 48 12.99 13.02 -9.02
C SER A 48 12.73 11.52 -9.09
N GLY A 49 11.46 11.13 -9.29
CA GLY A 49 11.05 9.72 -9.36
C GLY A 49 10.87 9.01 -8.02
N GLU A 50 10.81 9.75 -6.90
CA GLU A 50 10.39 9.18 -5.62
C GLU A 50 8.87 8.93 -5.62
N ILE A 51 8.49 7.68 -5.38
CA ILE A 51 7.12 7.22 -5.20
C ILE A 51 6.91 6.99 -3.70
N GLU A 52 5.81 7.52 -3.19
CA GLU A 52 5.30 7.21 -1.86
C GLU A 52 4.16 6.20 -1.96
N LEU A 53 4.33 5.07 -1.28
CA LEU A 53 3.29 4.10 -0.99
C LEU A 53 2.67 4.45 0.37
N THR A 54 1.38 4.75 0.37
CA THR A 54 0.61 4.97 1.59
C THR A 54 -0.23 3.73 1.88
N LEU A 55 -0.02 3.14 3.05
CA LEU A 55 -0.77 2.01 3.60
C LEU A 55 -1.63 2.53 4.73
N ARG A 56 -2.96 2.44 4.60
CA ARG A 56 -3.88 2.98 5.59
C ARG A 56 -4.84 1.92 6.08
N ASN A 57 -4.98 1.80 7.39
CA ASN A 57 -6.05 1.02 7.99
C ASN A 57 -7.34 1.85 8.01
N THR A 58 -8.33 1.39 7.25
CA THR A 58 -9.63 2.03 7.06
C THR A 58 -10.76 1.33 7.82
N GLY A 59 -10.46 0.20 8.48
CA GLY A 59 -11.39 -0.50 9.36
C GLY A 59 -11.21 -0.13 10.83
N ASP A 60 -11.95 -0.82 11.70
CA ASP A 60 -12.02 -0.52 13.14
C ASP A 60 -11.14 -1.43 14.00
N MET A 61 -10.55 -2.47 13.40
CA MET A 61 -9.61 -3.38 14.08
C MET A 61 -8.17 -3.13 13.61
N LEU A 62 -7.21 -3.40 14.50
CA LEU A 62 -5.79 -3.42 14.15
C LEU A 62 -5.55 -4.43 13.02
N ILE A 63 -4.71 -4.05 12.06
CA ILE A 63 -4.24 -4.93 10.99
C ILE A 63 -2.74 -5.17 11.10
N GLU A 64 -2.28 -6.28 10.57
CA GLU A 64 -0.86 -6.59 10.43
C GLU A 64 -0.51 -6.80 8.96
N VAL A 65 0.37 -5.96 8.42
CA VAL A 65 0.77 -5.96 7.01
C VAL A 65 2.07 -6.72 6.83
N VAL A 66 2.17 -7.60 5.83
CA VAL A 66 3.38 -8.35 5.52
C VAL A 66 4.44 -7.42 4.92
N MET A 67 5.52 -7.19 5.66
CA MET A 67 6.62 -6.30 5.27
C MET A 67 7.36 -6.80 4.06
N ASP A 68 7.45 -8.12 3.89
CA ASP A 68 8.14 -8.71 2.75
C ASP A 68 7.48 -8.29 1.45
N ASP A 69 6.16 -8.08 1.42
CA ASP A 69 5.45 -7.66 0.20
C ASP A 69 5.75 -6.22 -0.23
N LEU A 70 6.39 -5.43 0.63
CA LEU A 70 6.58 -4.00 0.44
C LEU A 70 7.95 -3.71 -0.20
N PRO A 71 8.04 -2.70 -1.07
CA PRO A 71 9.31 -2.24 -1.59
C PRO A 71 10.12 -1.61 -0.45
N TYR A 72 11.32 -2.12 -0.20
CA TYR A 72 12.29 -1.49 0.69
C TYR A 72 13.31 -0.70 -0.13
N THR A 73 13.65 0.50 0.34
CA THR A 73 14.65 1.33 -0.31
C THR A 73 16.00 1.19 0.36
N ASN A 74 16.94 0.60 -0.38
CA ASN A 74 18.36 0.72 -0.08
C ASN A 74 18.87 2.06 -0.63
N SER A 75 19.53 2.86 0.20
CA SER A 75 20.10 4.16 -0.16
C SER A 75 21.10 4.12 -1.35
N ARG A 76 21.68 2.96 -1.64
CA ARG A 76 22.63 2.71 -2.75
C ARG A 76 22.00 2.07 -3.99
N THR A 77 21.07 1.12 -3.86
CA THR A 77 20.65 0.25 -4.99
C THR A 77 19.19 0.39 -5.43
N GLY A 78 18.41 1.32 -4.86
CA GLY A 78 17.00 1.47 -5.19
C GLY A 78 16.10 0.44 -4.47
N THR A 79 14.95 0.11 -5.08
CA THR A 79 13.99 -0.86 -4.51
C THR A 79 14.54 -2.27 -4.56
N THR A 80 14.27 -3.06 -3.51
CA THR A 80 14.65 -4.47 -3.44
C THR A 80 13.60 -5.43 -4.04
N ARG A 81 12.41 -4.92 -4.33
CA ARG A 81 11.32 -5.70 -4.95
C ARG A 81 10.98 -5.18 -6.34
N PRO A 82 11.04 -6.03 -7.38
CA PRO A 82 10.62 -5.64 -8.70
C PRO A 82 9.08 -5.48 -8.74
N MET A 83 8.67 -4.47 -9.49
CA MET A 83 7.33 -4.07 -9.87
C MET A 83 7.19 -4.36 -11.37
N PHE A 84 5.96 -4.36 -11.88
CA PHE A 84 5.74 -4.21 -13.31
C PHE A 84 5.89 -2.73 -13.65
N VAL A 85 6.76 -2.43 -14.61
CA VAL A 85 6.94 -1.07 -15.13
C VAL A 85 6.87 -1.16 -16.64
N VAL A 86 5.72 -0.83 -17.21
CA VAL A 86 5.42 -1.10 -18.62
C VAL A 86 5.23 0.22 -19.35
N SER A 87 5.94 0.45 -20.45
CA SER A 87 5.75 1.65 -21.27
C SER A 87 4.42 1.62 -22.02
N SER A 88 3.99 2.78 -22.51
CA SER A 88 2.78 2.93 -23.31
C SER A 88 2.73 2.08 -24.60
N ASP A 89 3.87 1.55 -25.05
CA ASP A 89 3.99 0.62 -26.18
C ASP A 89 3.90 -0.87 -25.77
N GLY A 90 3.71 -1.16 -24.47
CA GLY A 90 3.62 -2.52 -23.94
C GLY A 90 4.96 -3.15 -23.55
N THR A 91 6.09 -2.44 -23.70
CA THR A 91 7.41 -2.98 -23.35
C THR A 91 7.68 -2.85 -21.85
N GLU A 92 8.12 -3.93 -21.20
CA GLU A 92 8.54 -3.86 -19.79
C GLU A 92 9.94 -3.23 -19.66
N ALA A 93 10.07 -2.24 -18.78
CA ALA A 93 11.33 -1.58 -18.48
C ALA A 93 12.30 -2.52 -17.74
N GLY A 94 13.57 -2.46 -18.11
CA GLY A 94 14.61 -3.28 -17.50
C GLY A 94 14.84 -2.93 -16.03
N PHE A 95 14.66 -3.88 -15.12
CA PHE A 95 14.97 -3.72 -13.69
C PHE A 95 16.49 -3.71 -13.45
N THR A 96 16.96 -2.73 -12.69
CA THR A 96 18.37 -2.56 -12.28
C THR A 96 18.56 -2.51 -10.76
N GLY A 97 17.47 -2.69 -10.00
CA GLY A 97 17.54 -2.80 -8.55
C GLY A 97 18.19 -4.10 -8.10
N ARG A 98 18.33 -4.26 -6.78
CA ARG A 98 18.91 -5.46 -6.18
C ARG A 98 17.81 -6.40 -5.73
N ILE A 99 17.75 -7.60 -6.28
CA ILE A 99 16.89 -8.65 -5.74
C ILE A 99 17.54 -9.18 -4.47
N VAL A 100 16.80 -9.13 -3.35
CA VAL A 100 17.21 -9.75 -2.09
C VAL A 100 16.30 -10.94 -1.87
N ASP A 101 16.89 -12.12 -1.82
CA ASP A 101 16.18 -13.33 -1.41
C ASP A 101 16.27 -13.42 0.11
N TYR A 102 15.13 -13.29 0.78
CA TYR A 102 15.03 -13.48 2.22
C TYR A 102 14.68 -14.95 2.45
N ILE A 103 15.70 -15.76 2.74
CA ILE A 103 15.52 -17.14 3.21
C ILE A 103 15.27 -17.11 4.72
N ASP A 104 14.34 -16.27 5.18
CA ASP A 104 13.82 -16.36 6.55
C ASP A 104 12.55 -17.19 6.53
N LYS A 105 12.39 -18.07 7.52
CA LYS A 105 11.19 -18.90 7.68
C LYS A 105 9.99 -18.08 8.18
N ASP A 106 10.20 -16.81 8.48
CA ASP A 106 9.35 -15.97 9.30
C ASP A 106 8.87 -14.73 8.53
N VAL A 107 7.57 -14.71 8.19
CA VAL A 107 6.87 -13.58 7.54
C VAL A 107 6.91 -12.34 8.43
N SER A 108 7.77 -11.38 8.14
CA SER A 108 7.84 -10.13 8.91
C SER A 108 6.56 -9.31 8.73
N THR A 109 5.94 -8.84 9.82
CA THR A 109 4.72 -8.02 9.78
C THR A 109 4.88 -6.69 10.51
N THR A 110 4.09 -5.69 10.12
CA THR A 110 3.97 -4.41 10.83
C THR A 110 2.51 -4.11 11.16
N ALA A 111 2.25 -3.65 12.38
CA ALA A 111 0.90 -3.34 12.83
C ALA A 111 0.48 -1.92 12.41
N ILE A 112 -0.75 -1.78 11.92
CA ILE A 112 -1.38 -0.48 11.63
C ILE A 112 -2.69 -0.39 12.40
N THR A 113 -2.76 0.54 13.35
CA THR A 113 -3.98 0.77 14.14
C THR A 113 -5.08 1.46 13.32
N PRO A 114 -6.35 1.34 13.73
CA PRO A 114 -7.48 1.98 13.04
C PRO A 114 -7.24 3.46 12.75
N GLY A 115 -7.51 3.87 11.51
CA GLY A 115 -7.36 5.26 11.05
C GLY A 115 -5.92 5.73 10.85
N ARG A 116 -4.90 4.92 11.20
CA ARG A 116 -3.48 5.27 10.98
C ARG A 116 -3.00 4.86 9.60
N GLU A 117 -1.89 5.49 9.22
CA GLU A 117 -1.19 5.22 7.97
C GLU A 117 0.30 5.03 8.17
N VAL A 118 0.89 4.20 7.31
CA VAL A 118 2.33 4.02 7.15
C VAL A 118 2.69 4.48 5.75
N LYS A 119 3.77 5.27 5.64
CA LYS A 119 4.27 5.78 4.36
C LYS A 119 5.65 5.22 4.08
N LEU A 120 5.79 4.58 2.93
CA LEU A 120 7.05 4.06 2.42
C LEU A 120 7.44 4.84 1.18
N ARG A 121 8.74 5.11 1.03
CA ARG A 121 9.26 5.86 -0.12
C ARG A 121 10.31 5.06 -0.85
N PHE A 122 10.23 5.03 -2.17
CA PHE A 122 11.21 4.39 -3.04
C PHE A 122 11.41 5.15 -4.33
N ASN A 123 12.61 5.07 -4.89
CA ASN A 123 12.95 5.78 -6.12
C ASN A 123 12.94 4.82 -7.32
N ILE A 124 12.00 5.05 -8.25
CA ILE A 124 11.82 4.20 -9.42
C ILE A 124 12.93 4.40 -10.46
N TYR A 125 13.46 5.62 -10.59
CA TYR A 125 14.50 5.97 -11.57
C TYR A 125 15.86 5.36 -11.26
N ARG A 126 16.10 4.99 -9.99
CA ARG A 126 17.28 4.22 -9.58
C ARG A 126 17.15 2.72 -9.82
N SER A 127 15.93 2.24 -10.01
CA SER A 127 15.61 0.81 -9.99
C SER A 127 15.24 0.26 -11.37
N TYR A 128 15.01 1.14 -12.35
CA TYR A 128 14.63 0.78 -13.71
C TYR A 128 15.39 1.64 -14.72
N ARG A 129 15.70 1.04 -15.87
CA ARG A 129 16.12 1.76 -17.08
C ARG A 129 14.87 2.32 -17.72
N LEU A 130 14.70 3.64 -17.65
CA LEU A 130 13.55 4.33 -18.21
C LEU A 130 14.05 5.37 -19.21
N GLU A 131 13.46 5.37 -20.38
CA GLU A 131 13.66 6.42 -21.38
C GLU A 131 12.95 7.71 -20.95
N ALA A 132 13.63 8.85 -21.11
CA ALA A 132 13.04 10.14 -20.87
C ALA A 132 11.78 10.40 -21.73
N GLU A 133 10.84 11.15 -21.16
CA GLU A 133 9.56 11.55 -21.79
C GLU A 133 8.64 10.42 -22.27
N LYS A 134 9.03 9.16 -22.11
CA LYS A 134 8.17 8.00 -22.36
C LYS A 134 7.21 7.81 -21.18
N THR A 135 5.97 7.45 -21.46
CA THR A 135 4.98 7.20 -20.40
C THR A 135 5.06 5.75 -19.96
N TYR A 136 5.04 5.51 -18.65
CA TYR A 136 5.06 4.18 -18.05
C TYR A 136 3.93 4.03 -17.04
N THR A 137 3.40 2.81 -16.94
CA THR A 137 2.50 2.37 -15.88
C THR A 137 3.30 1.52 -14.89
N VAL A 138 3.27 1.88 -13.62
CA VAL A 138 3.95 1.21 -12.51
C VAL A 138 2.93 0.46 -11.67
N GLU A 139 3.12 -0.85 -11.50
CA GLU A 139 2.20 -1.74 -10.80
C GLU A 139 2.93 -2.72 -9.90
N PHE A 140 2.30 -3.07 -8.79
CA PHE A 140 2.79 -4.16 -7.94
C PHE A 140 2.62 -5.51 -8.66
N ARG A 141 3.64 -6.38 -8.61
CA ARG A 141 3.55 -7.72 -9.20
C ARG A 141 2.59 -8.64 -8.46
N SER A 142 2.44 -8.42 -7.16
CA SER A 142 1.58 -9.18 -6.27
C SER A 142 0.84 -8.22 -5.33
N PRO A 143 -0.40 -8.52 -4.93
CA PRO A 143 -1.09 -7.73 -3.92
C PRO A 143 -0.36 -7.78 -2.58
N ILE A 144 -0.58 -6.75 -1.77
CA ILE A 144 -0.02 -6.66 -0.41
C ILE A 144 -0.88 -7.51 0.52
N ARG A 145 -0.27 -8.48 1.20
CA ARG A 145 -0.99 -9.32 2.17
C ARG A 145 -1.06 -8.64 3.53
N TYR A 146 -2.19 -8.83 4.20
CA TYR A 146 -2.38 -8.37 5.57
C TYR A 146 -3.38 -9.24 6.34
N LEU A 147 -3.26 -9.27 7.67
CA LEU A 147 -4.29 -9.81 8.56
C LEU A 147 -5.26 -8.70 8.94
N ASN A 148 -6.56 -8.94 8.78
CA ASN A 148 -7.63 -8.00 9.10
C ASN A 148 -8.03 -7.97 10.59
N ARG A 149 -7.25 -8.66 11.43
CA ARG A 149 -7.38 -8.72 12.89
C ARG A 149 -6.01 -9.04 13.51
N PRO A 150 -5.79 -8.75 14.81
CA PRO A 150 -4.56 -9.08 15.50
C PRO A 150 -4.18 -10.56 15.36
N SER A 151 -2.89 -10.85 15.15
CA SER A 151 -2.40 -12.23 15.11
C SER A 151 -2.66 -13.00 16.42
N GLY A 152 -2.70 -12.29 17.56
CA GLY A 152 -3.02 -12.86 18.87
C GLY A 152 -4.44 -13.43 19.01
N ASP A 153 -5.38 -13.03 18.12
CA ASP A 153 -6.73 -13.61 18.09
C ASP A 153 -6.72 -15.05 17.57
N PHE A 154 -5.62 -15.49 16.95
CA PHE A 154 -5.41 -16.85 16.49
C PHE A 154 -4.51 -17.59 17.48
N THR A 155 -5.04 -17.84 18.68
CA THR A 155 -4.36 -18.62 19.71
C THR A 155 -3.87 -19.94 19.12
N ILE A 156 -2.53 -20.09 18.97
CA ILE A 156 -1.80 -21.29 18.50
C ILE A 156 -1.59 -21.39 16.96
N ALA A 157 -1.99 -20.40 16.14
CA ALA A 157 -1.72 -20.47 14.70
C ALA A 157 -0.23 -20.26 14.38
N SER A 158 0.37 -21.18 13.62
CA SER A 158 1.68 -20.95 13.01
C SER A 158 1.57 -19.93 11.88
N ARG A 159 2.68 -19.30 11.48
CA ARG A 159 2.69 -18.36 10.35
C ARG A 159 2.18 -18.96 9.04
N LEU A 160 2.40 -20.27 8.82
CA LEU A 160 1.84 -20.96 7.65
C LEU A 160 0.32 -21.10 7.74
N ASP A 161 -0.23 -21.19 8.95
CA ASP A 161 -1.69 -21.20 9.19
C ASP A 161 -2.31 -19.81 9.01
N LEU A 162 -1.50 -18.75 9.10
CA LEU A 162 -1.94 -17.37 8.85
C LEU A 162 -2.03 -17.03 7.35
N LEU A 163 -1.21 -17.67 6.49
CA LEU A 163 -1.19 -17.36 5.05
C LEU A 163 -2.57 -17.51 4.35
N PRO A 164 -3.36 -18.55 4.60
CA PRO A 164 -4.67 -18.72 3.94
C PRO A 164 -5.73 -17.72 4.39
N ILE A 165 -5.56 -17.12 5.56
CA ILE A 165 -6.51 -16.18 6.17
C ILE A 165 -6.09 -14.72 6.00
N MET A 166 -4.95 -14.47 5.36
CA MET A 166 -4.52 -13.13 4.98
C MET A 166 -5.38 -12.61 3.83
N GLU A 167 -5.85 -11.39 4.02
CA GLU A 167 -6.51 -10.60 3.00
C GLU A 167 -5.48 -9.98 2.06
N LYS A 168 -5.96 -9.54 0.89
CA LYS A 168 -5.12 -8.98 -0.19
C LYS A 168 -5.59 -7.56 -0.51
N ALA A 169 -4.69 -6.60 -0.37
CA ALA A 169 -4.91 -5.24 -0.83
C ALA A 169 -4.22 -5.02 -2.18
N HIS A 170 -4.99 -4.57 -3.16
CA HIS A 170 -4.45 -4.15 -4.44
C HIS A 170 -4.00 -2.69 -4.37
N VAL A 171 -2.88 -2.40 -5.02
CA VAL A 171 -2.36 -1.04 -5.16
C VAL A 171 -2.74 -0.53 -6.53
N ASN A 172 -3.37 0.64 -6.59
CA ASN A 172 -3.71 1.23 -7.88
C ASN A 172 -2.45 1.50 -8.71
N PRO A 173 -2.48 1.21 -10.02
CA PRO A 173 -1.41 1.55 -10.93
C PRO A 173 -1.06 3.04 -10.88
N LEU A 174 0.22 3.35 -10.99
CA LEU A 174 0.72 4.72 -11.05
C LEU A 174 1.30 5.00 -12.43
N VAL A 175 0.77 6.01 -13.12
CA VAL A 175 1.35 6.49 -14.38
C VAL A 175 2.46 7.48 -14.08
N ILE A 176 3.63 7.29 -14.69
CA ILE A 176 4.79 8.18 -14.58
C ILE A 176 5.31 8.54 -15.97
N ARG A 177 5.96 9.70 -16.06
CA ARG A 177 6.66 10.14 -17.27
C ARG A 177 8.00 10.74 -16.84
N PRO A 178 9.12 10.03 -17.03
CA PRO A 178 10.42 10.54 -16.64
C PRO A 178 10.78 11.84 -17.35
N PRO A 179 11.47 12.77 -16.69
CA PRO A 179 11.86 14.04 -17.29
C PRO A 179 12.99 13.87 -18.32
N ARG A 180 13.13 14.82 -19.24
CA ARG A 180 14.26 14.91 -20.20
C ARG A 180 15.64 14.78 -19.56
N SER A 181 15.81 15.31 -18.35
CA SER A 181 17.08 15.29 -17.63
C SER A 181 17.48 13.92 -17.06
N LEU A 182 16.63 12.88 -17.20
CA LEU A 182 16.93 11.55 -16.69
C LEU A 182 18.10 10.89 -17.44
N ASP A 183 18.17 11.05 -18.76
CA ASP A 183 19.18 10.38 -19.60
C ASP A 183 20.59 10.77 -19.16
N GLU A 184 20.86 12.07 -18.98
CA GLU A 184 22.15 12.61 -18.51
C GLU A 184 22.57 12.04 -17.13
N GLN A 185 21.59 11.65 -16.31
CA GLN A 185 21.81 11.18 -14.94
C GLN A 185 22.06 9.67 -14.88
N GLN A 186 21.35 8.86 -15.69
CA GLN A 186 21.62 7.42 -15.75
C GLN A 186 23.00 7.15 -16.37
N TYR A 187 23.41 7.92 -17.39
CA TYR A 187 24.74 7.79 -18.00
C TYR A 187 25.91 8.23 -17.10
N SER A 188 25.70 9.19 -16.19
CA SER A 188 26.75 9.66 -15.28
C SER A 188 26.98 8.73 -14.08
N GLN A 189 25.96 7.98 -13.64
CA GLN A 189 26.11 6.95 -12.60
C GLN A 189 26.76 5.66 -13.12
N ALA A 190 26.46 5.25 -14.35
CA ALA A 190 27.09 4.07 -14.98
C ALA A 190 28.62 4.21 -15.11
N ARG A 191 29.14 5.44 -15.30
CA ARG A 191 30.59 5.71 -15.38
C ARG A 191 31.33 5.71 -14.04
N ARG A 192 30.63 5.71 -12.90
CA ARG A 192 31.23 5.79 -11.56
C ARG A 192 31.32 4.45 -10.82
N THR A 193 30.82 3.37 -11.43
CA THR A 193 30.86 2.04 -10.81
C THR A 193 31.87 1.19 -11.58
N PRO A 194 33.08 0.96 -11.07
CA PRO A 194 34.01 0.06 -11.73
C PRO A 194 33.42 -1.36 -11.78
N PRO A 195 33.66 -2.13 -12.85
CA PRO A 195 33.32 -3.54 -12.85
C PRO A 195 34.16 -4.22 -11.76
N TYR A 196 33.48 -4.86 -10.81
CA TYR A 196 34.10 -5.86 -9.95
C TYR A 196 33.99 -7.22 -10.63
#